data_AF-A0A4P8IMI5-F1
#
_entry.id   AF-A0A4P8IMI5-F1
#
_cell.length_a   1.000
_cell.length_b   1.000
_cell.length_c   1.000
_cell.angle_alpha   90.00
_cell.angle_beta   90.00
_cell.angle_gamma   90.00
#
_symmetry.space_group_name_H-M   'P 1'
#
loop_
_entity.id
_entity.type
_entity.pdbx_description
1 polymer ?
#
loop_
_entity_poly.entity_id
_entity_poly.type
_entity_poly.pdbx_seq_one_letter_code
_entity_poly.pdbx_strand_id
1 'polypeptide(L)'
;MKVTVTVATAAAALPAGLVFGGIKVSLTDSKSNPVVDSTGAPVAAQTLTAAPYVAEFNNVPDGAYSATAAAIDTTGGDIGNAITQAFTVNSAAPATYDSPQGITITAN
;
A
#
# COMPACT_ATOMS: atom_id res chain seq x y z
N MET A 1 -10.57 2.76 -4.78
CA MET A 1 -9.38 3.59 -5.11
C MET A 1 -8.23 2.73 -5.62
N LYS A 2 -7.22 3.34 -6.24
CA LYS A 2 -5.93 2.69 -6.53
C LYS A 2 -4.95 2.99 -5.40
N VAL A 3 -4.34 1.95 -4.83
CA VAL A 3 -3.26 2.06 -3.84
C VAL A 3 -1.97 1.59 -4.51
N THR A 4 -0.97 2.48 -4.56
CA THR A 4 0.37 2.16 -5.08
C THR A 4 1.33 2.04 -3.92
N VAL A 5 2.01 0.90 -3.79
CA VAL A 5 3.02 0.63 -2.78
C VAL A 5 4.37 0.51 -3.47
N THR A 6 5.26 1.46 -3.21
CA THR A 6 6.66 1.43 -3.68
C THR A 6 7.54 0.90 -2.57
N VAL A 7 8.28 -0.16 -2.86
CA VAL A 7 9.19 -0.80 -1.89
C VAL A 7 10.62 -0.43 -2.23
N ALA A 8 11.25 0.33 -1.33
CA ALA A 8 12.69 0.56 -1.37
C ALA A 8 13.42 -0.66 -0.77
N THR A 9 14.51 -1.07 -1.40
CA THR A 9 15.30 -2.23 -0.95
C THR A 9 16.77 -1.84 -0.80
N ALA A 10 17.46 -2.53 0.10
CA ALA A 10 18.91 -2.46 0.26
C ALA A 10 19.49 -3.86 0.10
N ALA A 11 20.72 -3.95 -0.40
CA ALA A 11 21.39 -5.25 -0.56
C ALA A 11 21.56 -5.92 0.81
N ALA A 12 21.13 -7.17 0.91
CA ALA A 12 21.30 -8.01 2.08
C ALA A 12 21.93 -9.34 1.67
N ALA A 13 22.70 -9.96 2.58
CA ALA A 13 23.28 -11.27 2.33
C ALA A 13 22.17 -12.34 2.26
N LEU A 14 22.17 -13.16 1.21
CA LEU A 14 21.30 -14.31 1.11
C LEU A 14 21.87 -15.47 1.95
N PRO A 15 21.05 -16.15 2.76
CA PRO A 15 21.44 -17.42 3.38
C PRO A 15 21.88 -18.44 2.32
N ALA A 16 22.85 -19.30 2.67
CA ALA A 16 23.37 -20.30 1.75
C ALA A 16 22.26 -21.24 1.25
N GLY A 17 22.21 -21.45 -0.08
CA GLY A 17 21.24 -22.34 -0.71
C GLY A 17 19.90 -21.69 -1.10
N LEU A 18 19.69 -20.41 -0.80
CA LEU A 18 18.51 -19.67 -1.25
C LEU A 18 18.80 -18.83 -2.50
N VAL A 19 17.79 -18.70 -3.35
CA VAL A 19 17.78 -17.82 -4.51
C VAL A 19 16.70 -16.78 -4.30
N PHE A 20 17.05 -15.50 -4.36
CA PHE A 20 16.09 -14.42 -4.24
C PHE A 20 15.06 -14.49 -5.38
N GLY A 21 13.79 -14.64 -5.02
CA GLY A 21 12.66 -14.75 -5.94
C GLY A 21 11.88 -13.45 -6.13
N GLY A 22 12.11 -12.44 -5.28
CA GLY A 22 11.49 -11.12 -5.41
C GLY A 22 10.93 -10.60 -4.08
N ILE A 23 10.01 -9.64 -4.18
CA ILE A 23 9.28 -9.06 -3.04
C ILE A 23 7.79 -9.42 -3.17
N LYS A 24 7.22 -10.01 -2.12
CA LYS A 24 5.78 -10.19 -1.99
C LYS A 24 5.19 -9.04 -1.18
N VAL A 25 4.17 -8.39 -1.71
CA VAL A 25 3.43 -7.30 -1.05
C VAL A 25 1.99 -7.72 -0.83
N SER A 26 1.49 -7.60 0.40
CA SER A 26 0.11 -7.89 0.76
C SER A 26 -0.53 -6.75 1.54
N LEU A 27 -1.86 -6.65 1.49
CA LEU A 27 -2.64 -5.73 2.29
C LEU A 27 -3.46 -6.50 3.33
N THR A 28 -3.55 -5.96 4.54
CA THR A 28 -4.46 -6.43 5.59
C THR A 28 -5.28 -5.29 6.16
N ASP A 29 -6.48 -5.62 6.65
CA ASP A 29 -7.34 -4.68 7.38
C ASP A 29 -6.82 -4.42 8.81
N SER A 30 -7.49 -3.52 9.53
CA SER A 30 -7.16 -3.19 10.93
C SER A 30 -7.27 -4.37 11.91
N LYS A 31 -7.86 -5.50 11.50
CA LYS A 31 -7.95 -6.74 12.26
C LYS A 31 -6.98 -7.81 11.74
N SER A 32 -6.05 -7.45 10.85
CA SER A 32 -5.09 -8.35 10.20
C SER A 32 -5.72 -9.40 9.27
N ASN A 33 -6.96 -9.20 8.82
CA ASN A 33 -7.58 -10.05 7.81
C ASN A 33 -7.16 -9.62 6.39
N PRO A 34 -7.21 -10.52 5.39
CA PRO A 34 -7.06 -10.14 3.98
C PRO A 34 -8.08 -9.07 3.59
N VAL A 35 -7.62 -8.08 2.82
CA VAL A 35 -8.51 -7.03 2.30
C VAL A 35 -9.42 -7.62 1.23
N VAL A 36 -10.69 -7.27 1.28
CA VAL A 36 -11.66 -7.50 0.21
C VAL A 36 -12.02 -6.18 -0.46
N ASP A 37 -12.28 -6.22 -1.76
CA ASP A 37 -12.75 -5.07 -2.52
C ASP A 37 -14.24 -4.79 -2.25
N SER A 38 -14.77 -3.72 -2.85
CA SER A 38 -16.17 -3.32 -2.68
C SER A 38 -17.19 -4.32 -3.25
N THR A 39 -16.76 -5.31 -4.02
CA THR A 39 -17.58 -6.39 -4.56
C THR A 39 -17.52 -7.66 -3.71
N GLY A 40 -16.68 -7.67 -2.67
CA GLY A 40 -16.42 -8.82 -1.80
C GLY A 40 -15.35 -9.77 -2.32
N ALA A 41 -14.66 -9.44 -3.42
CA ALA A 41 -13.55 -10.23 -3.93
C ALA A 41 -12.25 -9.92 -3.16
N PRO A 42 -11.36 -10.90 -2.94
CA PRO A 42 -10.11 -10.64 -2.23
C PRO A 42 -9.15 -9.76 -3.06
N VAL A 43 -8.57 -8.76 -2.42
CA VAL A 43 -7.45 -7.99 -2.96
C VAL A 43 -6.19 -8.84 -2.81
N ALA A 44 -5.78 -9.49 -3.90
CA ALA A 44 -4.68 -10.43 -3.90
C ALA A 44 -3.32 -9.77 -3.63
N ALA A 45 -2.46 -10.47 -2.90
CA ALA A 45 -1.05 -10.11 -2.76
C ALA A 45 -0.33 -10.13 -4.13
N GLN A 46 0.69 -9.31 -4.29
CA GLN A 46 1.47 -9.20 -5.52
C GLN A 46 2.92 -9.64 -5.30
N THR A 47 3.47 -10.34 -6.28
CA THR A 47 4.89 -10.73 -6.29
C THR A 47 5.63 -9.90 -7.34
N LEU A 48 6.71 -9.25 -6.92
CA LEU A 48 7.49 -8.32 -7.71
C LEU A 48 8.91 -8.89 -7.88
N THR A 49 9.25 -9.31 -9.08
CA THR A 49 10.51 -10.03 -9.35
C THR A 49 11.65 -9.14 -9.82
N ALA A 50 11.35 -7.89 -10.20
CA ALA A 50 12.34 -6.92 -10.69
C ALA A 50 12.11 -5.53 -10.10
N ALA A 51 13.20 -4.78 -9.95
CA ALA A 51 13.15 -3.38 -9.55
C ALA A 51 12.74 -2.49 -10.75
N PRO A 52 12.00 -1.39 -10.53
CA PRO A 52 11.49 -0.92 -9.25
C PRO A 52 10.34 -1.79 -8.71
N TYR A 53 10.38 -2.13 -7.42
CA TYR A 53 9.35 -2.94 -6.78
C TYR A 53 8.12 -2.07 -6.47
N VAL A 54 7.14 -2.09 -7.36
CA VAL A 54 5.89 -1.35 -7.24
C VAL A 54 4.70 -2.29 -7.33
N ALA A 55 3.91 -2.37 -6.26
CA ALA A 55 2.62 -3.08 -6.26
C ALA A 55 1.46 -2.09 -6.44
N GLU A 56 0.48 -2.45 -7.27
CA GLU A 56 -0.71 -1.64 -7.52
C GLU A 56 -1.99 -2.38 -7.18
N PHE A 57 -2.61 -2.04 -6.07
CA PHE A 57 -3.87 -2.63 -5.62
C PHE A 57 -5.03 -1.76 -6.10
N ASN A 58 -5.89 -2.35 -6.94
CA ASN A 58 -7.09 -1.68 -7.44
C ASN A 58 -8.29 -1.97 -6.55
N ASN A 59 -9.29 -1.10 -6.62
CA ASN A 59 -10.58 -1.25 -5.95
C ASN A 59 -10.50 -1.41 -4.42
N VAL A 60 -9.44 -0.89 -3.79
CA VAL A 60 -9.34 -0.86 -2.33
C VAL A 60 -10.42 0.09 -1.78
N PRO A 61 -11.31 -0.37 -0.89
CA PRO A 61 -12.33 0.47 -0.25
C PRO A 61 -11.70 1.46 0.74
N ASP A 62 -12.52 2.41 1.21
CA ASP A 62 -12.10 3.33 2.27
C ASP A 62 -11.96 2.59 3.61
N GLY A 63 -10.91 2.91 4.35
CA GLY A 63 -10.60 2.24 5.61
C GLY A 63 -9.15 2.40 6.06
N ALA A 64 -8.84 1.80 7.20
CA ALA A 64 -7.48 1.71 7.73
C ALA A 64 -6.90 0.32 7.43
N TYR A 65 -5.68 0.30 6.91
CA TYR A 65 -5.02 -0.90 6.39
C TYR A 65 -3.55 -0.92 6.77
N SER A 66 -2.92 -2.08 6.59
CA SER A 66 -1.47 -2.26 6.64
C SER A 66 -0.98 -2.89 5.35
N ALA A 67 0.10 -2.35 4.79
CA ALA A 67 0.83 -2.97 3.69
C ALA A 67 2.05 -3.68 4.25
N THR A 68 2.19 -4.96 3.94
CA THR A 68 3.34 -5.78 4.35
C THR A 68 4.15 -6.16 3.12
N ALA A 69 5.45 -5.88 3.13
CA ALA A 69 6.39 -6.30 2.10
C ALA A 69 7.41 -7.28 2.70
N ALA A 70 7.57 -8.45 2.09
CA ALA A 70 8.55 -9.47 2.47
C ALA A 70 9.38 -9.88 1.24
N ALA A 71 10.69 -10.03 1.42
CA ALA A 71 11.50 -10.70 0.42
C ALA A 71 11.16 -12.19 0.41
N ILE A 72 11.14 -12.81 -0.77
CA ILE A 72 10.81 -14.23 -0.94
C ILE A 72 11.88 -14.94 -1.76
N ASP A 73 11.95 -16.26 -1.63
CA ASP A 73 12.72 -17.13 -2.52
C ASP A 73 11.92 -17.52 -3.76
N THR A 74 12.56 -18.27 -4.67
CA THR A 74 11.91 -18.76 -5.91
C THR A 74 10.77 -19.77 -5.67
N THR A 75 10.61 -20.27 -4.44
CA THR A 75 9.49 -21.14 -4.04
C THR A 75 8.35 -20.36 -3.38
N GLY A 76 8.56 -19.07 -3.11
CA GLY A 76 7.61 -18.19 -2.43
C GLY A 76 7.74 -18.16 -0.91
N GLY A 77 8.78 -18.78 -0.34
CA GLY A 77 9.08 -18.73 1.08
C GLY A 77 9.70 -17.40 1.48
N ASP A 78 9.30 -16.83 2.61
CA ASP A 78 9.83 -15.56 3.09
C ASP A 78 11.33 -15.67 3.45
N ILE A 79 12.11 -14.69 3.01
CA ILE A 79 13.53 -14.53 3.34
C ILE A 79 13.71 -13.23 4.12
N GLY A 80 14.22 -13.33 5.34
CA GLY A 80 14.52 -12.17 6.16
C GLY A 80 13.28 -11.55 6.82
N ASN A 81 13.38 -10.26 7.15
CA ASN A 81 12.31 -9.56 7.89
C ASN A 81 11.34 -8.88 6.94
N ALA A 82 10.04 -9.03 7.23
CA ALA A 82 9.00 -8.24 6.59
C ALA A 82 8.93 -6.83 7.17
N ILE A 83 8.56 -5.85 6.34
CA ILE A 83 8.25 -4.49 6.76
C ILE A 83 6.76 -4.27 6.61
N THR A 84 6.13 -3.71 7.65
CA THR A 84 4.71 -3.40 7.67
C THR A 84 4.50 -1.90 7.88
N GLN A 85 3.70 -1.28 7.03
CA GLN A 85 3.35 0.13 7.12
C GLN A 85 1.83 0.30 7.15
N ALA A 86 1.32 0.94 8.20
CA ALA A 86 -0.08 1.34 8.31
C ALA A 86 -0.37 2.56 7.43
N PHE A 87 -1.57 2.60 6.85
CA PHE A 87 -2.08 3.72 6.04
C PHE A 87 -3.61 3.75 6.08
N THR A 88 -4.18 4.84 5.57
CA THR A 88 -5.63 4.99 5.41
C THR A 88 -5.99 5.29 3.96
N VAL A 89 -7.06 4.66 3.47
CA VAL A 89 -7.71 4.97 2.21
C VAL A 89 -8.95 5.78 2.52
N ASN A 90 -9.08 6.95 1.90
CA ASN A 90 -10.25 7.81 2.04
C ASN A 90 -10.57 8.44 0.70
N SER A 91 -11.72 8.11 0.14
CA SER A 91 -12.24 8.60 -1.13
C SER A 91 -13.11 9.85 -1.00
N ALA A 92 -13.43 10.26 0.23
CA ALA A 92 -14.16 11.50 0.47
C ALA A 92 -13.35 12.68 -0.07
N ALA A 93 -13.94 13.43 -1.01
CA ALA A 93 -13.38 14.69 -1.46
C ALA A 93 -13.12 15.59 -0.24
N PRO A 94 -12.02 16.38 -0.19
CA PRO A 94 -11.89 17.39 0.84
C PRO A 94 -13.11 18.30 0.74
N ALA A 95 -13.96 18.34 1.77
CA ALA A 95 -15.00 19.36 1.88
C ALA A 95 -14.33 20.69 2.24
N THR A 96 -13.63 21.30 1.28
CA THR A 96 -13.13 22.67 1.48
C THR A 96 -14.25 23.64 1.11
N TYR A 97 -14.60 24.49 2.08
CA TYR A 97 -15.50 25.63 1.91
C TYR A 97 -14.67 26.91 2.01
N ASP A 98 -14.79 27.80 1.03
CA ASP A 98 -14.18 29.12 1.07
C ASP A 98 -14.97 30.03 2.03
N SER A 99 -14.36 30.37 3.17
CA SER A 99 -14.90 31.36 4.10
C SER A 99 -14.58 32.78 3.62
N PRO A 100 -15.54 33.69 3.50
CA PRO A 100 -15.25 35.08 3.15
C PRO A 100 -14.44 35.76 4.28
N GLN A 101 -13.23 36.19 3.95
CA GLN A 101 -12.28 36.79 4.90
C GLN A 101 -12.42 38.32 5.04
N GLY A 102 -13.36 38.93 4.31
CA GLY A 102 -13.66 40.37 4.39
C GLY A 102 -14.55 40.86 3.26
N ILE A 103 -15.26 41.98 3.49
CA ILE A 103 -16.01 42.71 2.48
C ILE A 103 -15.56 44.17 2.56
N THR A 104 -15.08 44.73 1.45
CA THR A 104 -14.74 46.15 1.34
C THR A 104 -15.85 46.87 0.58
N ILE A 105 -16.43 47.90 1.18
CA ILE A 105 -17.40 48.78 0.52
C ILE A 105 -16.84 50.19 0.51
N THR A 106 -16.69 50.76 -0.69
CA THR A 106 -16.35 52.16 -0.88
C THR A 106 -17.59 52.89 -1.39
N ALA A 107 -18.05 53.87 -0.62
CA ALA A 107 -19.06 54.83 -1.05
C ALA A 107 -18.34 56.11 -1.49
N ASN A 108 -18.64 56.57 -2.70
CA ASN A 108 -18.26 57.91 -3.16
C ASN A 108 -19.40 58.89 -2.85
#